data_AF-A0A924BI17-F1
#
_entry.id   AF-A0A924BI17-F1
#
_cell.length_a   1.000
_cell.length_b   1.000
_cell.length_c   1.000
_cell.angle_alpha   90.00
_cell.angle_beta   90.00
_cell.angle_gamma   90.00
#
_symmetry.space_group_name_H-M   'P 1'
#
loop_
_entity.id
_entity.type
_entity.pdbx_description
1 polymer ?
#
loop_
_entity_poly.entity_id
_entity_poly.type
_entity_poly.pdbx_seq_one_letter_code
_entity_poly.pdbx_strand_id
1 'polypeptide(L)' 'YLKNGPAGFMITRTVENESCDLVIMASRGLGTIKSFLIGSVTTYVLHHVKVPVFLIS' A
#
# COMPACT_ATOMS: atom_id res chain seq x y z
N TYR A 1 -16.30 0.47 7.12
CA TYR A 1 -16.31 -1.01 7.06
C TYR A 1 -14.89 -1.52 7.23
N LEU A 2 -14.61 -2.27 8.31
CA LEU A 2 -13.31 -2.92 8.49
C LEU A 2 -13.27 -4.21 7.64
N LYS A 3 -12.17 -4.42 6.93
CA LYS A 3 -11.95 -5.62 6.12
C LYS A 3 -10.90 -6.50 6.81
N ASN A 4 -11.19 -7.80 6.95
CA ASN A 4 -10.31 -8.76 7.61
C ASN A 4 -9.48 -9.53 6.58
N GLY A 5 -8.22 -9.81 6.91
CA GLY A 5 -7.29 -10.55 6.06
C GLY A 5 -5.92 -9.85 5.92
N PRO A 6 -4.99 -10.43 5.15
CA PRO A 6 -3.69 -9.81 4.90
C PRO A 6 -3.85 -8.42 4.28
N ALA A 7 -3.23 -7.40 4.87
CA ALA A 7 -3.47 -6.00 4.51
C ALA A 7 -3.24 -5.72 3.01
N GLY A 8 -2.11 -6.19 2.46
CA GLY A 8 -1.80 -5.99 1.03
C GLY A 8 -2.87 -6.56 0.11
N PHE A 9 -3.33 -7.79 0.38
CA PHE A 9 -4.39 -8.44 -0.39
C PHE A 9 -5.72 -7.66 -0.30
N MET A 10 -6.10 -7.21 0.90
CA MET A 10 -7.36 -6.49 1.10
C MET A 10 -7.34 -5.08 0.47
N ILE A 11 -6.18 -4.43 0.43
CA ILE A 11 -6.00 -3.14 -0.26
C ILE A 11 -6.19 -3.35 -1.75
N THR A 12 -5.43 -4.25 -2.39
CA THR A 12 -5.55 -4.52 -3.84
C THR A 12 -6.98 -4.89 -4.23
N ARG A 13 -7.63 -5.76 -3.46
CA ARG A 13 -9.01 -6.17 -3.74
C ARG A 13 -9.99 -5.00 -3.64
N THR A 14 -9.75 -4.06 -2.73
CA THR A 14 -10.60 -2.88 -2.58
C THR A 14 -10.40 -1.90 -3.73
N VAL A 15 -9.16 -1.71 -4.19
CA VAL A 15 -8.86 -0.87 -5.36
C VAL A 15 -9.63 -1.34 -6.58
N GLU A 16 -9.65 -2.65 -6.83
CA GLU A 16 -10.43 -3.23 -7.94
C GLU A 16 -11.94 -3.10 -7.75
N ASN A 17 -12.45 -3.49 -6.57
CA ASN A 17 -13.90 -3.53 -6.32
C ASN A 17 -14.55 -2.15 -6.34
N GLU A 18 -13.83 -1.13 -5.86
CA GLU A 18 -14.33 0.24 -5.76
C GLU A 18 -13.87 1.11 -6.94
N SER A 19 -13.17 0.53 -7.93
CA SER A 19 -12.61 1.26 -9.08
C SER A 19 -11.82 2.51 -8.69
N CYS A 20 -10.92 2.38 -7.70
CA CYS A 20 -10.14 3.51 -7.22
C CYS A 20 -9.12 3.97 -8.27
N ASP A 21 -8.97 5.29 -8.45
CA ASP A 21 -8.00 5.88 -9.39
C ASP A 21 -6.60 6.13 -8.81
N LEU A 22 -6.45 6.08 -7.47
CA LEU A 22 -5.21 6.38 -6.75
C LEU A 22 -5.18 5.65 -5.41
N VAL A 23 -4.02 5.11 -5.04
CA VAL A 23 -3.77 4.60 -3.68
C VAL A 23 -2.80 5.54 -2.97
N ILE A 24 -3.18 6.03 -1.78
CA ILE A 24 -2.28 6.79 -0.90
C ILE A 24 -1.90 5.89 0.27
N MET A 25 -0.61 5.70 0.49
CA MET A 25 -0.09 4.93 1.62
C MET A 25 0.89 5.76 2.42
N ALA A 26 0.74 5.73 3.75
CA ALA A 26 1.68 6.35 4.68
C ALA A 26 2.53 5.28 5.35
N SER A 27 3.83 5.50 5.40
CA SER A 27 4.76 4.71 6.21
C SER A 27 5.40 5.62 7.24
N ARG A 28 5.22 5.36 8.54
CA ARG A 28 6.05 6.01 9.56
C ARG A 28 7.45 5.39 9.51
N GLY A 29 8.47 6.18 9.19
CA GLY A 29 9.86 5.73 9.18
C GLY A 29 10.28 5.23 10.56
N LEU A 30 10.69 3.96 10.68
CA LEU A 30 11.37 3.44 11.87
C LEU A 30 12.84 3.90 11.85
N GLY A 31 13.09 5.19 12.09
CA GLY A 31 14.43 5.75 12.27
C GLY A 31 15.33 5.77 11.02
N THR A 32 16.57 6.20 11.23
CA THR A 32 17.64 6.58 10.27
C THR A 32 18.15 5.44 9.37
N ILE A 33 17.27 4.63 8.78
CA ILE A 33 17.68 3.55 7.88
C ILE A 33 17.96 4.19 6.51
N LYS A 34 19.25 4.38 6.23
CA LYS A 34 19.87 4.96 5.04
C LYS A 34 19.56 4.24 3.70
N SER A 35 18.66 3.26 3.68
CA SER A 35 18.19 2.62 2.45
C SER A 35 16.69 2.42 2.57
N PHE A 36 15.98 2.81 1.51
CA PHE A 36 14.54 2.87 1.37
C PHE A 36 13.90 1.47 1.51
N LEU A 37 13.85 0.92 2.72
CA LEU A 37 13.14 -0.33 2.97
C LEU A 37 11.63 -0.05 2.86
N ILE A 38 11.10 -0.26 1.67
CA ILE A 38 9.66 -0.26 1.40
C ILE A 38 9.06 -1.40 2.22
N GLY A 39 8.13 -1.07 3.13
CA GLY A 39 7.48 -2.07 3.99
C GLY A 39 6.76 -3.15 3.17
N SER A 40 6.68 -4.37 3.71
CA SER A 40 6.14 -5.54 2.99
C SER A 40 4.75 -5.32 2.39
N VAL A 41 3.88 -4.58 3.09
CA VAL A 41 2.54 -4.23 2.60
C VAL A 41 2.62 -3.27 1.42
N THR A 42 3.45 -2.22 1.52
CA THR A 42 3.64 -1.25 0.43
C THR A 42 4.22 -1.91 -0.81
N THR A 43 5.24 -2.77 -0.64
CA THR A 43 5.80 -3.57 -1.73
C THR A 43 4.73 -4.44 -2.38
N TYR A 44 3.93 -5.15 -1.59
CA TYR A 44 2.84 -5.97 -2.12
C TYR A 44 1.87 -5.15 -2.95
N VAL A 45 1.39 -4.01 -2.44
CA VAL A 45 0.43 -3.16 -3.14
C VAL A 45 1.02 -2.63 -4.45
N LEU A 46 2.24 -2.09 -4.43
CA LEU A 46 2.95 -1.57 -5.62
C LEU A 46 3.05 -2.61 -6.75
N HIS A 47 3.22 -3.89 -6.42
CA HIS A 47 3.31 -4.95 -7.42
C HIS A 47 1.97 -5.43 -7.98
N HIS A 48 0.85 -5.16 -7.30
CA HIS A 48 -0.44 -5.78 -7.64
C HIS A 48 -1.51 -4.79 -8.11
N VAL A 49 -1.43 -3.50 -7.75
CA VAL A 49 -2.42 -2.51 -8.21
C VAL A 49 -2.06 -1.95 -9.57
N LYS A 50 -3.08 -1.63 -10.37
CA LYS A 50 -2.93 -1.05 -11.72
C LYS A 50 -2.99 0.47 -11.75
N VAL A 51 -3.28 1.09 -10.60
CA VAL A 51 -3.40 2.54 -10.46
C VAL A 51 -2.19 3.12 -9.76
N PRO A 52 -1.89 4.42 -9.94
CA PRO A 52 -0.78 5.06 -9.26
C PRO A 52 -0.83 4.84 -7.74
N VAL A 53 0.35 4.74 -7.13
CA VAL A 53 0.51 4.69 -5.67
C VAL A 53 1.35 5.87 -5.24
N PHE A 54 0.79 6.70 -4.34
CA PHE A 54 1.50 7.83 -3.74
C PHE A 54 1.92 7.47 -2.32
N LEU A 55 3.24 7.44 -2.09
CA LEU A 55 3.82 7.11 -0.79
C LEU A 55 4.19 8.39 -0.05
N ILE A 56 3.73 8.50 1.19
CA ILE A 56 4.12 9.56 2.13
C ILE A 56 4.84 8.95 3.33
N SER A 57 5.89 9.63 3.80
CA SER A 57 6.73 9.22 4.94
C SER A 57 6.46 10.07 6.17
#